data_AF-A0A953HCJ8-F1
#
_entry.id   AF-A0A953HCJ8-F1
#
_cell.length_a   1.000
_cell.length_b   1.000
_cell.length_c   1.000
_cell.angle_alpha   90.00
_cell.angle_beta   90.00
_cell.angle_gamma   90.00
#
_symmetry.space_group_name_H-M   'P 1'
#
loop_
_entity.id
_entity.type
_entity.pdbx_description
1 polymer ?
#
loop_
_entity_poly.entity_id
_entity_poly.type
_entity_poly.pdbx_seq_one_letter_code
_entity_poly.pdbx_strand_id
1 'polypeptide(L)'
;MEIEPGFYYGTGYVSYALSVGLSIINFIWFYFIFGVSVFDNSLFYYLGVNIALLLILMPWIMRYSRVIYLYMFVKKDSLKKLKESA
;
A
#
# COMPACT_ATOMS: atom_id res chain seq x y z
N MET A 1 16.28 -15.28 15.92
CA MET A 1 16.19 -15.00 14.47
C MET A 1 16.05 -13.51 14.34
N GLU A 2 17.17 -12.80 14.17
CA GLU A 2 17.14 -11.37 13.90
C GLU A 2 16.53 -11.18 12.52
N ILE A 3 15.38 -10.53 12.48
CA ILE A 3 14.75 -10.17 11.21
C ILE A 3 15.68 -9.13 10.58
N GLU A 4 16.33 -9.47 9.48
CA GLU A 4 17.28 -8.56 8.84
C GLU A 4 16.61 -7.21 8.57
N PRO A 5 17.27 -6.09 8.88
CA PRO A 5 16.68 -4.75 8.78
C PRO A 5 16.11 -4.47 7.37
N GLY A 6 16.70 -5.06 6.32
CA GLY A 6 16.21 -4.98 4.94
C GLY A 6 14.76 -5.44 4.74
N PHE A 7 14.29 -6.40 5.55
CA PHE A 7 12.91 -6.88 5.51
C PHE A 7 11.90 -5.79 5.94
N TYR A 8 12.24 -4.98 6.94
CA TYR A 8 11.38 -3.89 7.41
C TYR A 8 11.34 -2.74 6.42
N TYR A 9 12.47 -2.41 5.79
CA TYR A 9 12.49 -1.40 4.73
C TYR A 9 11.65 -1.85 3.52
N GLY A 10 11.83 -3.08 3.06
CA GLY A 10 11.09 -3.62 1.92
C GLY A 10 9.58 -3.69 2.14
N THR A 11 9.15 -4.18 3.31
CA THR A 11 7.72 -4.21 3.68
C THR A 11 7.16 -2.80 3.96
N GLY A 12 7.99 -1.84 4.36
CA GLY A 12 7.60 -0.42 4.48
C GLY A 12 7.27 0.22 3.12
N TYR A 13 8.07 -0.04 2.09
CA TYR A 13 7.78 0.50 0.75
C TYR A 13 6.51 -0.09 0.14
N VAL A 14 6.27 -1.39 0.34
CA VAL A 14 5.06 -2.06 -0.17
C VAL A 14 3.81 -1.55 0.55
N SER A 15 3.87 -1.27 1.85
CA SER A 15 2.73 -0.68 2.57
C SER A 15 2.44 0.74 2.09
N TYR A 16 3.47 1.55 1.81
CA TYR A 16 3.29 2.88 1.22
C TYR A 16 2.61 2.80 -0.15
N ALA A 17 3.09 1.93 -1.05
CA ALA A 17 2.48 1.74 -2.36
C ALA A 17 1.01 1.29 -2.27
N LEU A 18 0.69 0.39 -1.33
CA LEU A 18 -0.68 -0.04 -1.07
C LEU A 18 -1.57 1.10 -0.54
N SER A 19 -1.08 1.89 0.43
CA SER A 19 -1.81 3.04 0.96
C SER A 19 -2.09 4.08 -0.12
N VAL A 20 -1.10 4.42 -0.95
CA VAL A 20 -1.27 5.35 -2.06
C VAL A 20 -2.27 4.81 -3.08
N GLY A 21 -2.17 3.53 -3.45
CA GLY A 21 -3.11 2.88 -4.36
C GLY A 21 -4.54 2.90 -3.82
N LEU A 22 -4.73 2.60 -2.54
CA LEU A 22 -6.03 2.70 -1.86
C LEU A 22 -6.57 4.13 -1.86
N SER A 23 -5.73 5.13 -1.61
CA SER A 23 -6.15 6.53 -1.66
C SER A 23 -6.59 6.95 -3.07
N ILE A 24 -5.88 6.55 -4.13
CA ILE A 24 -6.27 6.86 -5.51
C ILE A 24 -7.61 6.21 -5.85
N ILE A 25 -7.78 4.92 -5.54
CA ILE A 25 -9.04 4.21 -5.79
C ILE A 25 -10.18 4.89 -5.03
N ASN A 26 -9.96 5.21 -3.75
CA ASN A 26 -10.95 5.88 -2.93
C ASN A 26 -11.32 7.27 -3.48
N PHE A 27 -10.35 8.04 -3.98
CA PHE A 27 -10.61 9.33 -4.62
C PHE A 27 -11.47 9.20 -5.86
N ILE A 28 -11.16 8.23 -6.74
CA ILE A 28 -11.95 7.98 -7.95
C ILE A 28 -13.38 7.61 -7.56
N TRP A 29 -13.57 6.70 -6.61
CA TRP A 29 -14.89 6.33 -6.09
C TRP A 29 -15.66 7.52 -5.53
N PHE A 30 -15.00 8.35 -4.71
CA PHE A 30 -15.62 9.53 -4.11
C PHE A 30 -15.98 10.59 -5.18
N TYR A 31 -15.13 10.77 -6.18
CA TYR A 31 -15.38 11.67 -7.30
C TYR A 31 -16.64 11.29 -8.08
N PHE A 32 -16.82 10.01 -8.39
CA PHE A 32 -17.98 9.54 -9.15
C PHE A 32 -19.29 9.60 -8.36
N ILE A 33 -19.27 9.37 -7.04
CA ILE A 33 -20.49 9.35 -6.22
C ILE A 33 -20.93 10.76 -5.81
N PHE A 34 -19.99 11.59 -5.33
CA PHE A 34 -20.31 12.87 -4.69
C PHE A 34 -20.00 14.07 -5.56
N GLY A 35 -19.16 13.94 -6.60
CA GLY A 35 -18.66 15.06 -7.38
C GLY A 35 -17.72 15.95 -6.55
N VAL A 36 -16.41 15.87 -6.82
CA VAL A 36 -15.44 16.71 -6.10
C VAL A 36 -15.34 18.07 -6.80
N SER A 37 -15.66 19.12 -6.07
CA SER A 37 -15.41 20.51 -6.44
C SER A 37 -14.34 21.09 -5.50
N VAL A 38 -13.41 21.87 -6.07
CA VAL A 38 -12.40 22.63 -5.32
C VAL A 38 -12.95 23.89 -4.67
N PHE A 39 -14.15 24.33 -5.08
CA PHE A 39 -14.81 25.52 -4.54
C PHE A 39 -15.71 25.22 -3.33
N ASP A 40 -15.94 23.92 -3.05
CA ASP A 40 -16.80 23.46 -1.96
C ASP A 40 -16.01 22.66 -0.92
N ASN A 41 -16.62 22.45 0.25
CA ASN A 41 -16.04 21.64 1.33
C ASN A 41 -15.90 20.15 1.00
N SER A 42 -16.31 19.70 -0.20
CA SER A 42 -16.24 18.31 -0.67
C SER A 42 -14.85 17.69 -0.55
N LEU A 43 -13.78 18.48 -0.72
CA LEU A 43 -12.40 18.02 -0.51
C LEU A 43 -12.09 17.67 0.95
N PHE A 44 -12.60 18.44 1.91
CA PHE A 44 -12.41 18.16 3.33
C PHE A 44 -13.15 16.89 3.76
N TYR A 45 -14.35 16.66 3.23
CA TYR A 45 -15.09 15.40 3.45
C TYR A 45 -14.34 14.20 2.87
N TYR A 46 -13.82 14.32 1.64
CA TYR A 46 -12.97 13.29 1.05
C TYR A 46 -11.75 13.00 1.93
N LEU A 47 -11.04 14.05 2.38
CA LEU A 47 -9.83 13.90 3.18
C LEU A 47 -10.12 13.20 4.51
N GLY A 48 -11.22 13.57 5.19
CA GLY A 48 -11.66 12.94 6.42
C GLY A 48 -12.00 11.45 6.23
N VAL A 49 -12.72 11.12 5.16
CA VAL A 49 -13.05 9.72 4.80
C VAL A 49 -11.79 8.95 4.46
N ASN A 50 -10.86 9.54 3.71
CA ASN A 50 -9.62 8.87 3.30
C ASN A 50 -8.73 8.54 4.51
N ILE A 51 -8.57 9.49 5.43
CA ILE A 51 -7.82 9.29 6.67
C ILE A 51 -8.48 8.21 7.54
N ALA A 52 -9.80 8.28 7.73
CA ALA A 52 -10.54 7.26 8.49
C ALA A 52 -10.39 5.86 7.87
N LEU A 53 -10.50 5.76 6.55
CA LEU A 53 -10.32 4.51 5.82
C LEU A 53 -8.92 3.93 6.01
N LEU A 54 -7.87 4.76 5.85
CA LEU A 54 -6.48 4.35 6.04
C LEU A 54 -6.20 3.89 7.46
N LEU A 55 -6.75 4.57 8.48
CA LEU A 55 -6.58 4.18 9.88
C LEU A 55 -7.26 2.83 10.18
N ILE A 56 -8.45 2.60 9.65
CA ILE A 56 -9.17 1.32 9.82
C ILE A 56 -8.45 0.18 9.08
N LEU A 57 -7.94 0.45 7.86
CA LEU A 57 -7.22 -0.54 7.07
C LEU A 57 -5.75 -0.70 7.48
N MET A 58 -5.21 0.15 8.35
CA MET A 58 -3.83 0.10 8.81
C MET A 58 -3.35 -1.31 9.23
N PRO A 59 -4.08 -2.09 10.08
CA PRO A 59 -3.67 -3.46 10.43
C PRO A 59 -3.69 -4.42 9.22
N TRP A 60 -4.58 -4.20 8.26
CA TRP A 60 -4.69 -5.01 7.06
C TRP A 60 -3.58 -4.71 6.06
N ILE A 61 -3.26 -3.43 5.84
CA ILE A 61 -2.17 -2.99 4.95
C ILE A 61 -0.84 -3.58 5.43
N MET A 62 -0.60 -3.59 6.74
CA MET A 62 0.61 -4.21 7.31
C MET A 62 0.66 -5.73 7.07
N ARG A 63 -0.48 -6.42 7.11
CA ARG A 63 -0.55 -7.86 6.81
C ARG A 63 -0.33 -8.15 5.33
N TYR A 64 -1.03 -7.44 4.45
CA TYR A 64 -0.91 -7.65 3.00
C TYR A 64 0.47 -7.24 2.47
N SER A 65 1.04 -6.16 2.99
CA SER A 65 2.40 -5.74 2.63
C SER A 65 3.42 -6.85 2.86
N ARG A 66 3.35 -7.55 4.01
CA ARG A 66 4.24 -8.68 4.32
C ARG A 66 4.08 -9.83 3.32
N VAL A 67 2.84 -10.18 2.95
CA VAL A 67 2.57 -11.25 1.98
C VAL A 67 3.05 -10.88 0.58
N ILE A 68 2.76 -9.65 0.12
CA ILE A 68 3.15 -9.16 -1.20
C ILE A 68 4.68 -9.07 -1.31
N TYR A 69 5.36 -8.57 -0.27
CA TYR A 69 6.81 -8.50 -0.24
C TYR A 69 7.46 -9.89 -0.37
N LEU A 70 6.96 -10.88 0.37
CA LEU A 70 7.43 -12.27 0.25
C LEU A 70 7.23 -12.82 -1.17
N TYR A 71 6.07 -12.56 -1.78
CA TYR A 71 5.81 -13.05 -3.14
C TYR A 71 6.68 -12.37 -4.20
N MET A 72 6.96 -11.08 -4.05
CA MET A 72 7.64 -10.27 -5.07
C MET A 72 9.17 -10.36 -4.98
N PHE A 73 9.74 -10.33 -3.77
CA PHE A 73 11.18 -10.23 -3.55
C PHE A 73 11.83 -11.58 -3.20
N VAL A 74 11.25 -12.35 -2.27
CA VAL A 74 11.83 -13.64 -1.87
C VAL A 74 11.78 -14.66 -3.01
N LYS A 75 10.71 -14.65 -3.82
CA LYS A 75 10.62 -15.54 -4.99
C LYS A 75 11.58 -15.16 -6.12
N LYS A 76 11.91 -13.87 -6.28
CA LYS A 76 12.82 -13.42 -7.35
C LYS A 76 14.29 -13.68 -7.01
N ASP A 77 14.69 -13.52 -5.75
CA ASP A 77 16.08 -13.75 -5.35
C ASP A 77 16.49 -15.22 -5.45
N SER A 78 15.59 -16.16 -5.14
CA SER A 78 15.87 -17.60 -5.28
C SER A 78 16.04 -18.01 -6.75
N LEU A 79 15.25 -17.45 -7.66
CA LEU A 79 15.37 -17.67 -9.10
C LEU A 79 16.66 -17.09 -9.67
N LYS A 80 17.09 -15.91 -9.19
CA LYS A 80 18.32 -15.27 -9.66
C LYS A 80 19.55 -16.10 -9.26
N LYS A 81 19.62 -16.58 -8.00
CA LYS A 81 20.70 -17.45 -7.53
C LYS A 81 20.81 -18.75 -8.34
N LEU A 82 19.68 -19.38 -8.67
CA LEU A 82 19.68 -20.60 -9.50
C LEU A 82 20.25 -20.37 -10.90
N LYS A 83 20.04 -19.18 -11.46
CA LYS A 83 20.50 -18.81 -12.81
C LYS A 83 21.97 -18.39 -12.87
N GLU A 84 22.55 -17.94 -11.75
CA GLU A 84 23.98 -17.64 -11.62
C GLU A 84 24.82 -18.89 -11.31
N SER A 85 24.17 -19.98 -10.87
CA SER A 85 24.81 -21.24 -10.50
C SER A 85 24.82 -22.29 -11.63
N ALA A 86 24.28 -21.95 -12.81
CA ALA A 86 24.14 -22.81 -13.98
C ALA A 86 24.78 -22.14 -15.21
#